data_AF-A0A1H5NSH5-F1
#
_entry.id   AF-A0A1H5NSH5-F1
#
_cell.length_a   1.000
_cell.length_b   1.000
_cell.length_c   1.000
_cell.angle_alpha   90.00
_cell.angle_beta   90.00
_cell.angle_gamma   90.00
#
_symmetry.space_group_name_H-M   'P 1'
#
loop_
_entity.id
_entity.type
_entity.pdbx_description
1 polymer ?
#
loop_
_entity_poly.entity_id
_entity_poly.type
_entity_poly.pdbx_seq_one_letter_code
_entity_poly.pdbx_strand_id
1 'polypeptide(L)'
;MRRRAFIMRVGGAALAWPLVARAQRSDKRWRVGLLEYSRADVERVRLWGVFRQRLRELGYVEGDNIAFEQRWAEGRADRLPALAAELVKLQVDVIATGGTPAAQAAKGATSTIPIVMATGNPVGVGLVASLSRPGGNVTGEMTPTSEISPKLLELLREMIPHVSRIAILVDPSNSSSMLGAHETELAAQTPSGAPRNMLRKSLRVRNPPIFPSSSPPNSNWSSTSRPRSRSASKCRRCCSPRRMSSSNEAGG
;
A
#
# COMPACT_ATOMS: atom_id res chain seq x y z
N MET A 1 72.30 16.82 -42.06
CA MET A 1 70.89 17.18 -41.80
C MET A 1 70.06 16.61 -42.96
N ARG A 2 69.16 15.64 -42.81
CA ARG A 2 67.87 15.69 -42.10
C ARG A 2 67.49 14.29 -41.63
N ARG A 3 67.35 14.12 -40.32
CA ARG A 3 66.92 12.92 -39.58
C ARG A 3 65.43 12.56 -39.81
N ARG A 4 64.90 12.79 -41.02
CA ARG A 4 63.50 12.50 -41.39
C ARG A 4 63.28 11.06 -41.89
N ALA A 5 64.34 10.26 -41.99
CA ALA A 5 64.28 8.86 -42.41
C ALA A 5 64.14 7.84 -41.26
N PHE A 6 64.11 8.29 -39.99
CA PHE A 6 64.14 7.36 -38.86
C PHE A 6 62.75 7.05 -38.26
N ILE A 7 61.76 7.97 -38.37
CA ILE A 7 60.43 7.74 -37.77
C ILE A 7 59.51 6.93 -38.70
N MET A 8 59.83 6.84 -40.01
CA MET A 8 59.17 5.94 -40.97
C MET A 8 59.44 4.44 -40.71
N ARG A 9 60.17 4.07 -39.64
CA ARG A 9 60.49 2.67 -39.30
C ARG A 9 59.84 2.13 -38.01
N VAL A 10 58.94 2.87 -37.37
CA VAL A 10 58.11 2.35 -36.24
C VAL A 10 56.61 2.35 -36.59
N GLY A 11 56.29 2.47 -37.88
CA GLY A 11 54.99 2.06 -38.41
C GLY A 11 54.98 0.55 -38.60
N GLY A 12 54.65 -0.20 -37.54
CA GLY A 12 54.50 -1.65 -37.61
C GLY A 12 54.57 -2.32 -36.25
N ALA A 13 53.46 -2.94 -35.84
CA ALA A 13 53.28 -3.77 -34.65
C ALA A 13 53.10 -3.06 -33.29
N ALA A 14 52.00 -2.33 -33.12
CA ALA A 14 51.27 -2.33 -31.85
C ALA A 14 49.96 -3.06 -32.10
N LEU A 15 49.99 -4.35 -31.78
CA LEU A 15 48.91 -5.32 -31.90
C LEU A 15 47.63 -4.77 -31.28
N ALA A 16 46.51 -5.05 -31.93
CA ALA A 16 45.17 -4.85 -31.43
C ALA A 16 45.06 -5.37 -29.99
N TRP A 17 45.14 -4.46 -29.01
CA TRP A 17 44.77 -4.76 -27.64
C TRP A 17 43.26 -4.95 -27.69
N PRO A 18 42.72 -6.14 -27.41
CA PRO A 18 41.30 -6.22 -27.23
C PRO A 18 41.03 -5.39 -25.97
N LEU A 19 40.28 -4.30 -26.14
CA LEU A 19 39.50 -3.69 -25.07
C LEU A 19 38.47 -4.73 -24.64
N VAL A 20 38.94 -5.81 -24.00
CA VAL A 20 38.10 -6.62 -23.16
C VAL A 20 37.87 -5.73 -21.96
N ALA A 21 36.84 -4.88 -22.08
CA ALA A 21 36.03 -4.50 -20.95
C ALA A 21 35.59 -5.81 -20.30
N ARG A 22 36.43 -6.34 -19.41
CA ARG A 22 35.95 -7.24 -18.37
C ARG A 22 35.00 -6.36 -17.57
N ALA A 23 33.73 -6.37 -17.96
CA ALA A 23 32.66 -6.31 -17.00
C ALA A 23 33.02 -7.40 -15.99
N GLN A 24 33.70 -7.00 -14.91
CA GLN A 24 33.86 -7.81 -13.73
C GLN A 24 32.42 -8.01 -13.26
N ARG A 25 31.77 -9.08 -13.75
CA ARG A 25 30.58 -9.61 -13.09
C ARG A 25 31.07 -9.90 -11.69
N SER A 26 30.74 -9.01 -10.75
CA SER A 26 31.10 -9.27 -9.37
C SER A 26 30.40 -10.57 -9.01
N ASP A 27 31.17 -11.59 -8.59
CA ASP A 27 30.62 -12.80 -7.98
C ASP A 27 29.83 -12.50 -6.69
N LYS A 28 29.81 -11.22 -6.26
CA LYS A 28 28.96 -10.74 -5.19
C LYS A 28 27.48 -10.92 -5.57
N ARG A 29 26.84 -11.84 -4.84
CA ARG A 29 25.38 -11.98 -4.82
C ARG A 29 24.81 -11.09 -3.74
N TRP A 30 24.04 -10.08 -4.14
CA TRP A 30 23.36 -9.17 -3.24
C TRP A 30 22.24 -9.89 -2.49
N ARG A 31 22.11 -9.67 -1.19
CA ARG A 31 20.98 -10.15 -0.39
C ARG A 31 20.12 -8.99 0.06
N VAL A 32 18.84 -9.01 -0.30
CA VAL A 32 17.90 -7.97 0.09
C VAL A 32 16.85 -8.57 1.01
N GLY A 33 16.78 -8.05 2.24
CA GLY A 33 15.71 -8.38 3.18
C GLY A 33 14.46 -7.59 2.88
N LEU A 34 13.32 -8.25 2.70
CA LEU A 34 12.01 -7.60 2.52
C LEU A 34 11.21 -7.80 3.82
N LEU A 35 11.06 -6.74 4.60
CA LEU A 35 10.32 -6.78 5.88
C LEU A 35 8.99 -6.04 5.73
N GLU A 36 7.89 -6.77 5.80
CA GLU A 36 6.56 -6.24 5.56
C GLU A 36 5.68 -6.36 6.82
N TYR A 37 5.04 -5.25 7.21
CA TYR A 37 4.12 -5.22 8.34
C TYR A 37 2.84 -6.03 8.04
N SER A 38 2.36 -5.92 6.81
CA SER A 38 1.07 -6.45 6.40
C SER A 38 1.09 -7.98 6.25
N ARG A 39 -0.08 -8.56 5.96
CA ARG A 39 -0.20 -9.93 5.44
C ARG A 39 0.20 -9.99 3.98
N ALA A 40 0.53 -11.19 3.51
CA ALA A 40 0.80 -11.48 2.10
C ALA A 40 -0.49 -11.50 1.25
N ASP A 41 -1.21 -10.38 1.20
CA ASP A 41 -2.35 -10.22 0.30
C ASP A 41 -1.92 -9.93 -1.15
N VAL A 42 -2.87 -10.07 -2.09
CA VAL A 42 -2.62 -9.93 -3.52
C VAL A 42 -1.99 -8.58 -3.88
N GLU A 43 -2.43 -7.51 -3.22
CA GLU A 43 -1.95 -6.15 -3.50
C GLU A 43 -0.51 -5.96 -3.00
N ARG A 44 -0.22 -6.40 -1.76
CA ARG A 44 1.13 -6.31 -1.20
C ARG A 44 2.12 -7.19 -1.96
N VAL A 45 1.72 -8.41 -2.32
CA VAL A 45 2.53 -9.32 -3.15
C VAL A 45 2.79 -8.69 -4.52
N ARG A 46 1.79 -8.06 -5.14
CA ARG A 46 1.96 -7.33 -6.40
C ARG A 46 2.96 -6.18 -6.27
N LEU A 47 2.88 -5.37 -5.21
CA LEU A 47 3.81 -4.26 -4.99
C LEU A 47 5.27 -4.74 -4.86
N TRP A 48 5.52 -5.79 -4.08
CA TRP A 48 6.85 -6.42 -4.03
C TRP A 48 7.27 -7.04 -5.37
N GLY A 49 6.32 -7.54 -6.15
CA GLY A 49 6.53 -7.97 -7.53
C GLY A 49 7.03 -6.84 -8.43
N VAL A 50 6.41 -5.66 -8.36
CA VAL A 50 6.84 -4.47 -9.11
C VAL A 50 8.23 -4.02 -8.67
N PHE A 51 8.51 -4.01 -7.36
CA PHE A 51 9.83 -3.69 -6.84
C PHE A 51 10.92 -4.62 -7.41
N ARG A 52 10.69 -5.94 -7.38
CA ARG A 52 11.62 -6.94 -7.94
C ARG A 52 11.75 -6.81 -9.46
N GLN A 53 10.67 -6.47 -10.16
CA GLN A 53 10.70 -6.22 -11.60
C GLN A 53 11.57 -5.01 -11.94
N ARG A 54 11.43 -3.89 -11.22
CA ARG A 54 12.27 -2.71 -11.42
C ARG A 54 13.74 -2.99 -11.16
N LEU A 55 14.05 -3.77 -10.12
CA LEU A 55 15.42 -4.23 -9.86
C LEU A 55 15.96 -5.09 -11.02
N ARG A 56 15.14 -5.97 -11.60
CA ARG A 56 15.51 -6.76 -12.77
C ARG A 56 15.82 -5.89 -13.99
N GLU A 57 15.00 -4.87 -14.26
CA GLU A 57 15.21 -3.91 -15.36
C GLU A 57 16.53 -3.13 -15.18
N LEU A 58 16.98 -2.94 -13.94
CA LEU A 58 18.27 -2.35 -13.60
C LEU A 58 19.44 -3.35 -13.61
N GLY A 59 19.20 -4.61 -13.99
CA GLY A 59 20.22 -5.65 -14.09
C GLY A 59 20.38 -6.54 -12.85
N TYR A 60 19.53 -6.40 -11.83
CA TYR A 60 19.52 -7.29 -10.66
C TYR A 60 18.55 -8.47 -10.89
N VAL A 61 19.10 -9.60 -11.33
CA VAL A 61 18.36 -10.80 -11.70
C VAL A 61 18.40 -11.81 -10.56
N GLU A 62 17.23 -12.14 -10.05
CA GLU A 62 17.09 -13.10 -8.97
C GLU A 62 17.62 -14.49 -9.35
N GLY A 63 18.40 -15.09 -8.46
CA GLY A 63 19.06 -16.38 -8.69
C GLY A 63 20.40 -16.27 -9.43
N ASP A 64 20.69 -15.11 -10.05
CA ASP A 64 21.98 -14.82 -10.67
C ASP A 64 22.84 -13.97 -9.72
N ASN A 65 22.46 -12.70 -9.52
CA ASN A 65 23.25 -11.71 -8.77
C ASN A 65 22.51 -11.09 -7.57
N ILE A 66 21.23 -11.44 -7.35
CA ILE A 66 20.45 -10.98 -6.19
C ILE A 66 19.60 -12.12 -5.61
N ALA A 67 19.40 -12.10 -4.29
CA ALA A 67 18.49 -12.98 -3.56
C ALA A 67 17.61 -12.14 -2.61
N PHE A 68 16.34 -12.56 -2.44
CA PHE A 68 15.36 -11.85 -1.60
C PHE A 68 14.95 -12.69 -0.39
N GLU A 69 15.13 -12.14 0.80
CA GLU A 69 14.74 -12.76 2.07
C GLU A 69 13.46 -12.10 2.60
N GLN A 70 12.31 -12.73 2.38
CA GLN A 70 11.01 -12.16 2.73
C GLN A 70 10.58 -12.51 4.16
N ARG A 71 10.08 -11.51 4.89
CA ARG A 71 9.52 -11.65 6.23
C ARG A 71 8.22 -10.86 6.35
N TRP A 72 7.13 -11.58 6.58
CA TRP A 72 5.77 -11.03 6.71
C TRP A 72 5.34 -11.09 8.17
N ALA A 73 4.96 -9.94 8.73
CA ALA A 73 4.51 -9.86 10.11
C ALA A 73 3.03 -10.28 10.28
N GLU A 74 2.25 -10.36 9.19
CA GLU A 74 0.83 -10.72 9.21
C GLU A 74 -0.02 -9.74 10.03
N GLY A 75 0.32 -8.44 9.98
CA GLY A 75 -0.34 -7.38 10.75
C GLY A 75 -0.03 -7.42 12.24
N ARG A 76 0.99 -8.17 12.68
CA ARG A 76 1.38 -8.30 14.09
C ARG A 76 2.68 -7.55 14.36
N ALA A 77 2.56 -6.34 14.88
CA ALA A 77 3.71 -5.46 15.11
C ALA A 77 4.73 -6.06 16.10
N ASP A 78 4.28 -6.89 17.05
CA ASP A 78 5.10 -7.59 18.03
C ASP A 78 6.10 -8.60 17.40
N ARG A 79 5.84 -9.07 16.17
CA ARG A 79 6.74 -10.00 15.46
C ARG A 79 7.90 -9.31 14.76
N LEU A 80 7.73 -8.03 14.41
CA LEU A 80 8.67 -7.31 13.57
C LEU A 80 10.09 -7.24 14.16
N PRO A 81 10.30 -7.02 15.47
CA PRO A 81 11.66 -7.02 16.03
C PRO A 81 12.41 -8.34 15.81
N ALA A 82 11.73 -9.47 15.99
CA ALA A 82 12.35 -10.79 15.77
C ALA A 82 12.66 -11.02 14.28
N LEU A 83 11.72 -10.68 13.40
CA LEU A 83 11.89 -10.81 11.95
C LEU A 83 13.00 -9.90 11.42
N ALA A 84 13.12 -8.67 11.94
CA ALA A 84 14.22 -7.76 11.61
C ALA A 84 15.57 -8.32 12.08
N ALA A 85 15.63 -8.88 13.30
CA ALA A 85 16.83 -9.51 13.82
C ALA A 85 17.27 -10.73 12.99
N GLU A 86 16.34 -11.51 12.44
CA GLU A 86 16.66 -12.58 11.49
C GLU A 86 17.36 -12.05 10.23
N LEU A 87 16.86 -10.95 9.65
CA LEU A 87 17.47 -10.34 8.46
C LEU A 87 18.89 -9.82 8.75
N VAL A 88 19.10 -9.23 9.93
CA VAL A 88 20.44 -8.81 10.39
C VAL A 88 21.37 -10.01 10.55
N LYS A 89 20.90 -11.11 11.16
CA LYS A 89 21.66 -12.36 11.32
C LYS A 89 22.02 -13.01 9.98
N LEU A 90 21.16 -12.87 8.97
CA LEU A 90 21.42 -13.33 7.61
C LEU A 90 22.41 -12.46 6.84
N GLN A 91 22.86 -11.35 7.45
CA GLN A 91 23.81 -10.39 6.88
C GLN A 91 23.35 -9.91 5.49
N VAL A 92 22.08 -9.52 5.40
CA VAL A 92 21.56 -8.89 4.17
C VAL A 92 22.31 -7.58 3.89
N ASP A 93 22.50 -7.27 2.62
CA ASP A 93 23.18 -6.04 2.20
C ASP A 93 22.28 -4.81 2.37
N VAL A 94 20.95 -4.97 2.21
CA VAL A 94 19.95 -3.90 2.34
C VAL A 94 18.65 -4.50 2.90
N ILE A 95 17.94 -3.73 3.73
CA ILE A 95 16.59 -4.07 4.19
C ILE A 95 15.60 -3.10 3.54
N ALA A 96 14.70 -3.61 2.69
CA ALA A 96 13.54 -2.87 2.22
C ALA A 96 12.35 -3.12 3.16
N THR A 97 11.63 -2.07 3.56
CA THR A 97 10.54 -2.16 4.53
C THR A 97 9.22 -1.63 3.98
N GLY A 98 8.15 -2.39 4.24
CA GLY A 98 6.77 -2.00 3.94
C GLY A 98 6.03 -1.62 5.21
N GLY A 99 5.66 -0.34 5.32
CA GLY A 99 4.93 0.22 6.45
C GLY A 99 5.82 0.73 7.59
N THR A 100 5.30 1.70 8.33
CA THR A 100 6.00 2.38 9.43
C THR A 100 6.50 1.43 10.53
N PRO A 101 5.70 0.45 11.01
CA PRO A 101 6.17 -0.46 12.04
C PRO A 101 7.40 -1.27 11.61
N ALA A 102 7.43 -1.71 10.34
CA ALA A 102 8.55 -2.47 9.80
C ALA A 102 9.83 -1.64 9.73
N ALA A 103 9.72 -0.39 9.27
CA ALA A 103 10.85 0.54 9.25
C ALA A 103 11.40 0.82 10.66
N GLN A 104 10.53 1.00 11.66
CA GLN A 104 10.92 1.20 13.05
C GLN A 104 11.65 -0.01 13.63
N ALA A 105 11.13 -1.21 13.38
CA ALA A 105 11.77 -2.46 13.81
C ALA A 105 13.14 -2.67 13.14
N ALA A 106 13.25 -2.41 11.84
CA ALA A 106 14.53 -2.48 11.13
C ALA A 106 15.55 -1.48 11.68
N LYS A 107 15.15 -0.23 11.91
CA LYS A 107 16.01 0.80 12.53
C LYS A 107 16.46 0.42 13.94
N GLY A 108 15.58 -0.24 14.71
CA GLY A 108 15.93 -0.78 16.03
C GLY A 108 16.88 -1.97 15.99
N ALA A 109 16.88 -2.76 14.91
CA ALA A 109 17.71 -3.95 14.76
C ALA A 109 19.12 -3.66 14.23
N THR A 110 19.32 -2.56 13.49
CA THR A 110 20.63 -2.22 12.92
C THR A 110 20.79 -0.72 12.62
N SER A 111 22.00 -0.22 12.90
CA SER A 111 22.45 1.13 12.54
C SER A 111 23.42 1.14 11.35
N THR A 112 23.76 -0.02 10.79
CA THR A 112 24.81 -0.17 9.77
C THR A 112 24.29 -0.67 8.43
N ILE A 113 23.33 -1.60 8.43
CA ILE A 113 22.73 -2.09 7.19
C ILE A 113 21.81 -1.00 6.64
N PRO A 114 21.95 -0.58 5.37
CA PRO A 114 21.04 0.38 4.76
C PRO A 114 19.58 -0.10 4.79
N ILE A 115 18.68 0.80 5.15
CA ILE A 115 17.24 0.57 5.21
C ILE A 115 16.55 1.46 4.19
N VAL A 116 15.81 0.87 3.27
CA VAL A 116 14.95 1.55 2.30
C VAL A 116 13.50 1.38 2.73
N MET A 117 12.86 2.46 3.16
CA MET A 117 11.52 2.44 3.74
C MET A 117 10.46 2.91 2.75
N ALA A 118 9.25 2.38 2.88
CA ALA A 118 8.02 2.93 2.31
C ALA A 118 7.04 3.21 3.46
N THR A 119 6.91 4.49 3.86
CA THR A 119 6.19 4.88 5.08
C THR A 119 5.37 6.16 4.90
N GLY A 120 4.45 6.44 5.82
CA GLY A 120 3.53 7.57 5.67
C GLY A 120 4.09 8.92 6.13
N ASN A 121 4.83 8.95 7.24
CA ASN A 121 5.38 10.17 7.83
C ASN A 121 6.69 9.87 8.59
N PRO A 122 7.82 9.68 7.89
CA PRO A 122 9.06 9.24 8.50
C PRO A 122 9.73 10.29 9.40
N VAL A 123 9.45 11.58 9.19
CA VAL A 123 9.95 12.65 10.07
C VAL A 123 9.13 12.72 11.36
N GLY A 124 7.80 12.76 11.24
CA GLY A 124 6.90 12.86 12.39
C GLY A 124 6.99 11.67 13.35
N VAL A 125 7.40 10.49 12.86
CA VAL A 125 7.61 9.29 13.69
C VAL A 125 9.09 9.07 14.08
N GLY A 126 9.98 10.01 13.77
CA GLY A 126 11.40 9.98 14.16
C GLY A 126 12.23 8.90 13.46
N LEU A 127 11.80 8.40 12.30
CA LEU A 127 12.60 7.48 11.49
C LEU A 127 13.80 8.19 10.86
N VAL A 128 13.62 9.43 10.41
CA VAL A 128 14.66 10.25 9.78
C VAL A 128 14.64 11.68 10.31
N ALA A 129 15.78 12.37 10.28
CA ALA A 129 15.88 13.76 10.74
C ALA A 129 15.17 14.74 9.79
N SER A 130 15.27 14.52 8.48
CA SER A 130 14.59 15.28 7.45
C SER A 130 14.47 14.47 6.16
N LEU A 131 13.56 14.84 5.26
CA LEU A 131 13.39 14.16 3.97
C LEU A 131 14.61 14.36 3.04
N SER A 132 15.20 15.56 3.04
CA SER A 132 16.36 15.87 2.20
C SER A 132 17.67 15.29 2.74
N ARG A 133 17.77 15.13 4.07
CA ARG A 133 18.95 14.62 4.76
C ARG A 133 18.52 13.72 5.92
N PRO A 134 18.41 12.40 5.69
CA PRO A 134 17.89 11.48 6.69
C PRO A 134 18.72 11.35 7.96
N GLY A 135 20.05 11.51 7.85
CA GLY A 135 20.98 11.57 8.99
C GLY A 135 21.40 10.21 9.59
N GLY A 136 21.14 9.10 8.89
CA GLY A 136 21.52 7.75 9.34
C GLY A 136 21.48 6.73 8.20
N ASN A 137 21.32 5.43 8.54
CA ASN A 137 21.21 4.34 7.57
C ASN A 137 19.82 4.17 6.96
N VAL A 138 18.86 5.06 7.26
CA VAL A 138 17.47 4.98 6.77
C VAL A 138 17.26 5.99 5.65
N THR A 139 16.70 5.55 4.53
CA THR A 139 16.23 6.37 3.40
C THR A 139 14.97 5.74 2.82
N GLY A 140 14.38 6.31 1.77
CA GLY A 140 13.31 5.66 1.01
C GLY A 140 12.25 6.63 0.50
N GLU A 141 11.04 6.09 0.35
CA GLU A 141 9.87 6.80 -0.13
C GLU A 141 8.91 7.11 1.01
N MET A 142 8.26 8.27 0.88
CA MET A 142 7.19 8.71 1.76
C MET A 142 5.90 8.80 0.96
N THR A 143 4.87 8.09 1.41
CA THR A 143 3.51 8.24 0.90
C THR A 143 2.78 9.26 1.78
N PRO A 144 2.50 10.48 1.32
CA PRO A 144 1.97 11.55 2.16
C PRO A 144 0.55 11.22 2.62
N THR A 145 0.42 10.70 3.83
CA THR A 145 -0.89 10.33 4.42
C THR A 145 -1.45 11.46 5.26
N SER A 146 -0.59 12.17 5.99
CA SER A 146 -0.88 13.36 6.78
C SER A 146 -1.49 14.48 5.92
N GLU A 147 -0.77 14.92 4.89
CA GLU A 147 -1.16 16.07 4.06
C GLU A 147 -2.42 15.81 3.20
N ILE A 148 -2.64 14.55 2.80
CA ILE A 148 -3.79 14.16 1.97
C ILE A 148 -5.07 14.06 2.80
N SER A 149 -4.98 13.69 4.09
CA SER A 149 -6.17 13.37 4.89
C SER A 149 -7.13 14.57 5.09
N PRO A 150 -6.64 15.80 5.39
CA PRO A 150 -7.48 17.00 5.38
C PRO A 150 -8.19 17.23 4.05
N LYS A 151 -7.50 17.00 2.92
CA LYS A 151 -8.08 17.21 1.60
C LYS A 151 -9.18 16.19 1.26
N LEU A 152 -8.99 14.93 1.69
CA LEU A 152 -10.03 13.91 1.58
C LEU A 152 -11.28 14.27 2.39
N LEU A 153 -11.10 14.90 3.56
CA LEU A 153 -12.21 15.39 4.36
C LEU A 153 -12.94 16.55 3.68
N GLU A 154 -12.22 17.49 3.07
CA GLU A 154 -12.81 18.56 2.26
C GLU A 154 -13.64 17.99 1.11
N LEU A 155 -13.06 17.07 0.33
CA LEU A 155 -13.77 16.40 -0.78
C LEU A 155 -15.02 15.66 -0.30
N LEU A 156 -14.96 15.00 0.86
CA LEU A 156 -16.12 14.35 1.45
C LEU A 156 -17.24 15.35 1.78
N ARG A 157 -16.89 16.54 2.28
CA ARG A 157 -17.86 17.62 2.56
C ARG A 157 -18.44 18.22 1.28
N GLU A 158 -17.66 18.32 0.20
CA GLU A 158 -18.18 18.76 -1.10
C GLU A 158 -19.18 17.74 -1.68
N MET A 159 -18.90 16.44 -1.57
CA MET A 159 -19.77 15.38 -2.07
C MET A 159 -21.01 15.16 -1.19
N ILE A 160 -20.87 15.32 0.13
CA ILE A 160 -21.93 15.08 1.11
C ILE A 160 -22.00 16.28 2.09
N PRO A 161 -22.61 17.41 1.68
CA PRO A 161 -22.59 18.66 2.44
C PRO A 161 -23.28 18.58 3.81
N HIS A 162 -24.12 17.57 4.03
CA HIS A 162 -24.83 17.36 5.31
C HIS A 162 -24.15 16.34 6.23
N VAL A 163 -22.91 15.93 5.94
CA VAL A 163 -22.16 14.99 6.79
C VAL A 163 -21.94 15.58 8.18
N SER A 164 -22.53 14.95 9.20
CA SER A 164 -22.49 15.41 10.59
C SER A 164 -21.57 14.58 11.48
N ARG A 165 -21.26 13.34 11.07
CA ARG A 165 -20.43 12.40 11.83
C ARG A 165 -19.54 11.62 10.87
N ILE A 166 -18.25 11.55 11.20
CA ILE A 166 -17.25 10.78 10.46
C ILE A 166 -16.56 9.87 11.48
N ALA A 167 -16.50 8.59 11.17
CA ALA A 167 -15.75 7.62 11.96
C ALA A 167 -14.44 7.32 11.24
N ILE A 168 -13.32 7.43 11.97
CA ILE A 168 -12.00 7.06 11.48
C ILE A 168 -11.57 5.80 12.23
N LEU A 169 -11.30 4.73 11.48
CA LEU A 169 -10.74 3.50 12.03
C LEU A 169 -9.23 3.53 11.84
N VAL A 170 -8.50 3.35 12.95
CA VAL A 170 -7.03 3.47 12.96
C VAL A 170 -6.42 2.26 13.64
N ASP A 171 -5.32 1.78 13.08
CA ASP A 171 -4.45 0.81 13.74
C ASP A 171 -3.49 1.51 14.71
N PRO A 172 -3.62 1.32 16.03
CA PRO A 172 -2.79 2.00 17.02
C PRO A 172 -1.33 1.53 17.01
N SER A 173 -1.02 0.40 16.37
CA SER A 173 0.35 -0.09 16.25
C SER A 173 1.14 0.61 15.14
N ASN A 174 0.46 1.37 14.28
CA ASN A 174 1.07 2.17 13.22
C ASN A 174 1.03 3.66 13.57
N SER A 175 2.14 4.17 14.09
CA SER A 175 2.29 5.57 14.51
C SER A 175 1.97 6.58 13.40
N SER A 176 2.30 6.28 12.14
CA SER A 176 1.95 7.16 11.01
C SER A 176 0.44 7.24 10.77
N SER A 177 -0.28 6.12 10.95
CA SER A 177 -1.75 6.12 10.84
C SER A 177 -2.39 6.92 11.96
N MET A 178 -1.82 6.87 13.17
CA MET A 178 -2.25 7.69 14.30
C MET A 178 -2.04 9.19 14.05
N LEU A 179 -0.90 9.59 13.45
CA LEU A 179 -0.64 10.98 13.07
C LEU A 179 -1.64 11.48 12.02
N GLY A 180 -1.88 10.71 10.95
CA GLY A 180 -2.85 11.10 9.92
C GLY A 180 -4.27 11.24 10.47
N ALA A 181 -4.68 10.35 11.39
CA ALA A 181 -5.98 10.45 12.05
C ALA A 181 -6.10 11.71 12.92
N HIS A 182 -5.04 12.05 13.66
CA HIS A 182 -4.99 13.27 14.47
C HIS A 182 -5.09 14.52 13.60
N GLU A 183 -4.38 14.57 12.48
CA GLU A 183 -4.46 15.70 11.54
C GLU A 183 -5.84 15.81 10.88
N THR A 184 -6.46 14.68 10.55
CA THR A 184 -7.85 14.66 10.06
C THR A 184 -8.81 15.22 11.10
N GLU A 185 -8.61 14.86 12.38
CA GLU A 185 -9.42 15.38 13.49
C GLU A 185 -9.25 16.89 13.65
N LEU A 186 -8.03 17.41 13.52
CA LEU A 186 -7.76 18.85 13.54
C LEU A 186 -8.41 19.57 12.34
N ALA A 187 -8.25 19.03 11.13
CA ALA A 187 -8.88 19.59 9.92
C ALA A 187 -10.41 19.60 10.01
N ALA A 188 -10.99 18.61 10.70
CA ALA A 188 -12.42 18.53 10.91
C ALA A 188 -12.96 19.62 11.84
N GLN A 189 -12.12 20.11 12.77
CA GLN A 189 -12.44 21.17 13.72
C GLN A 189 -12.27 22.58 13.12
N THR A 190 -11.38 22.74 12.13
CA THR A 190 -11.20 24.03 11.45
C THR A 190 -12.45 24.36 10.62
N PRO A 191 -13.16 25.47 10.92
CA PRO A 191 -14.44 25.77 10.30
C PRO A 191 -14.23 26.35 8.91
N SER A 192 -14.08 25.48 7.91
CA SER A 192 -14.45 25.83 6.53
C SER A 192 -15.96 25.62 6.38
N GLY A 193 -16.75 26.56 6.90
CA GLY A 193 -18.18 26.74 6.54
C GLY A 193 -19.24 25.71 7.00
N ALA A 194 -19.03 24.86 8.02
CA ALA A 194 -20.06 23.90 8.49
C ALA A 194 -20.03 23.65 10.03
N PRO A 195 -21.11 23.12 10.65
CA PRO A 195 -21.48 23.39 12.04
C PRO A 195 -20.57 22.74 13.12
N ARG A 196 -20.47 23.45 14.25
CA ARG A 196 -19.52 23.32 15.38
C ARG A 196 -19.63 22.04 16.24
N ASN A 197 -20.26 20.95 15.76
CA ASN A 197 -20.67 19.83 16.62
C ASN A 197 -20.13 18.46 16.17
N MET A 198 -18.86 18.35 15.78
CA MET A 198 -18.23 17.04 15.65
C MET A 198 -17.91 16.47 17.04
N LEU A 199 -18.79 15.58 17.50
CA LEU A 199 -18.61 14.82 18.73
C LEU A 199 -17.46 13.83 18.59
N ARG A 200 -16.46 14.00 19.45
CA ARG A 200 -15.33 13.10 19.60
C ARG A 200 -15.78 11.81 20.26
N LYS A 201 -15.78 10.70 19.51
CA LYS A 201 -15.90 9.35 20.08
C LYS A 201 -14.85 8.44 19.48
N SER A 202 -13.66 8.44 20.08
CA SER A 202 -12.65 7.41 19.80
C SER A 202 -13.15 6.08 20.34
N LEU A 203 -13.55 5.19 19.45
CA LEU A 203 -13.90 3.82 19.79
C LEU A 203 -12.66 2.96 19.52
N ARG A 204 -11.99 2.55 20.60
CA ARG A 204 -10.96 1.51 20.51
C ARG A 204 -11.65 0.19 20.23
N VAL A 205 -11.60 -0.26 18.98
CA VAL A 205 -12.06 -1.60 18.63
C VAL A 205 -11.04 -2.60 19.17
N ARG A 206 -11.34 -3.25 20.30
CA ARG A 206 -10.59 -4.40 20.78
C ARG A 206 -11.10 -5.63 20.04
N ASN A 207 -10.20 -6.36 19.39
CA ASN A 207 -10.50 -7.62 18.71
C ASN A 207 -11.59 -7.47 17.63
N PRO A 208 -11.33 -6.71 16.54
CA PRO A 208 -12.29 -6.61 15.44
C PRO A 208 -12.60 -8.02 14.92
N PRO A 209 -13.87 -8.35 14.61
CA PRO A 209 -14.18 -9.61 13.96
C PRO A 209 -13.33 -9.71 12.69
N ILE A 210 -12.71 -10.87 12.47
CA ILE A 210 -11.97 -11.16 11.25
C ILE A 210 -12.98 -11.03 10.10
N PHE A 211 -12.89 -9.96 9.32
CA PHE A 211 -13.69 -9.84 8.11
C PHE A 211 -13.21 -10.93 7.15
N PRO A 212 -14.07 -11.91 6.80
CA PRO A 212 -13.68 -12.90 5.80
C PRO A 212 -13.34 -12.16 4.51
N SER A 213 -12.17 -12.45 3.95
CA SER A 213 -11.77 -11.93 2.65
C SER A 213 -12.66 -12.55 1.57
N SER A 214 -13.86 -12.03 1.38
CA SER A 214 -14.70 -12.37 0.24
C SER A 214 -14.18 -11.61 -0.97
N SER A 215 -13.05 -12.05 -1.52
CA SER A 215 -12.72 -11.80 -2.91
C SER A 215 -13.23 -13.02 -3.70
N PRO A 216 -14.38 -12.94 -4.39
CA PRO A 216 -14.73 -13.99 -5.33
C PRO A 216 -13.69 -13.99 -6.46
N PRO A 217 -13.19 -15.16 -6.90
CA PRO A 217 -12.38 -15.22 -8.11
C PRO A 217 -13.28 -14.90 -9.30
N ASN A 218 -12.93 -13.84 -10.04
CA ASN A 218 -13.43 -13.50 -11.38
C ASN A 218 -14.95 -13.65 -11.61
N SER A 219 -15.69 -12.56 -11.45
CA SER A 219 -16.93 -12.38 -12.21
C SER A 219 -16.82 -11.17 -13.13
N ASN A 220 -16.83 -11.45 -14.42
CA ASN A 220 -16.92 -10.49 -15.50
C ASN A 220 -18.07 -9.51 -15.24
N TRP A 221 -17.75 -8.24 -15.08
CA TRP A 221 -18.72 -7.16 -15.14
C TRP A 221 -19.14 -6.96 -16.60
N SER A 222 -20.13 -7.73 -17.06
CA SER A 222 -20.89 -7.37 -18.26
C SER A 222 -22.01 -6.41 -17.86
N SER A 223 -21.86 -5.17 -18.30
CA SER A 223 -22.89 -4.14 -18.24
C SER A 223 -24.06 -4.53 -19.15
N THR A 224 -25.15 -5.02 -18.56
CA THR A 224 -26.45 -5.03 -19.25
C THR A 224 -27.49 -4.35 -18.38
N SER A 225 -27.58 -3.03 -18.58
CA SER A 225 -28.75 -2.24 -18.26
C SER A 225 -29.98 -2.81 -18.98
N ARG A 226 -30.97 -3.30 -18.24
CA ARG A 226 -32.36 -3.34 -18.71
C ARG A 226 -33.32 -2.91 -17.59
N PRO A 227 -34.17 -1.90 -17.83
CA PRO A 227 -35.18 -1.47 -16.88
C PRO A 227 -36.37 -2.44 -16.93
N ARG A 228 -36.85 -2.93 -15.79
CA ARG A 228 -38.18 -3.56 -15.72
C ARG A 228 -39.23 -2.46 -15.54
N SER A 229 -39.75 -1.97 -16.65
CA SER A 229 -41.00 -1.24 -16.72
C SER A 229 -42.21 -2.19 -16.58
N ARG A 230 -43.28 -1.65 -16.02
CA ARG A 230 -44.63 -2.22 -15.88
C ARG A 230 -45.32 -2.45 -17.23
N SER A 231 -46.43 -3.23 -17.17
CA SER A 231 -47.55 -3.34 -18.13
C SER A 231 -47.41 -4.54 -19.12
N ALA A 232 -48.42 -5.38 -19.44
CA ALA A 232 -49.87 -5.21 -19.41
C ALA A 232 -50.63 -6.56 -19.52
N SER A 233 -51.86 -6.56 -18.96
CA SER A 233 -53.12 -7.05 -19.58
C SER A 233 -53.31 -8.51 -20.01
N LYS A 234 -54.34 -9.17 -19.41
CA LYS A 234 -55.62 -9.61 -20.02
C LYS A 234 -56.13 -10.91 -19.37
N CYS A 235 -57.29 -10.86 -18.72
CA CYS A 235 -58.46 -11.63 -19.15
C CYS A 235 -59.72 -11.15 -18.41
N ARG A 236 -60.69 -10.66 -19.19
CA ARG A 236 -62.05 -10.33 -18.76
C ARG A 236 -62.86 -11.62 -18.65
N ARG A 237 -63.76 -11.73 -17.67
CA ARG A 237 -65.11 -12.25 -17.91
C ARG A 237 -66.09 -11.74 -16.84
N CYS A 238 -67.18 -11.18 -17.36
CA CYS A 238 -68.36 -10.73 -16.66
C CYS A 238 -69.13 -11.90 -16.04
N CYS A 239 -69.81 -11.61 -14.92
CA CYS A 239 -71.21 -11.96 -14.57
C CYS A 239 -71.34 -12.27 -13.08
N SER A 240 -71.89 -11.30 -12.35
CA SER A 240 -72.63 -11.51 -11.10
C SER A 240 -73.88 -12.38 -11.37
N PRO A 241 -74.40 -13.13 -10.38
CA PRO A 241 -75.27 -12.48 -9.40
C PRO A 241 -75.07 -12.92 -7.93
N ARG A 242 -75.15 -11.88 -7.11
CA ARG A 242 -75.60 -11.83 -5.72
C ARG A 242 -76.69 -12.88 -5.42
N ARG A 243 -76.44 -13.82 -4.50
CA ARG A 243 -77.48 -14.66 -3.87
C ARG A 243 -77.48 -14.36 -2.38
N MET A 244 -78.56 -13.71 -1.96
CA MET A 244 -78.88 -13.37 -0.56
C MET A 244 -79.07 -14.64 0.27
N SER A 245 -78.55 -14.58 1.49
CA SER A 245 -78.85 -15.46 2.60
C SER A 245 -80.36 -15.49 2.88
N SER A 246 -80.93 -16.69 2.90
CA SER A 246 -82.24 -16.94 3.51
C SER A 246 -82.00 -17.35 4.97
N SER A 247 -82.34 -16.45 5.89
CA SER A 247 -82.61 -16.77 7.28
C SER A 247 -84.12 -16.88 7.42
N ASN A 248 -84.59 -18.07 7.77
CA ASN A 248 -85.93 -18.32 8.31
C ASN A 248 -85.97 -17.79 9.75
N GLU A 249 -87.04 -17.06 10.09
CA GLU A 249 -87.79 -16.99 11.37
C GLU A 249 -88.60 -15.68 11.34
N ALA A 250 -89.92 -15.71 11.13
CA ALA A 250 -91.00 -16.08 12.05
C ALA A 250 -91.65 -14.85 12.71
N GLY A 251 -92.98 -14.71 12.51
CA GLY A 251 -93.88 -14.03 13.45
C GLY A 251 -94.62 -12.79 12.92
N GLY A 252 -95.95 -12.91 12.85
CA GLY A 252 -96.89 -11.77 12.97
C GLY A 252 -97.78 -11.54 11.78
#